data_AF-A0A291B7T0-F1
#
_entry.id   AF-A0A291B7T0-F1
#
_cell.length_a   1.000
_cell.length_b   1.000
_cell.length_c   1.000
_cell.angle_alpha   90.00
_cell.angle_beta   90.00
_cell.angle_gamma   90.00
#
_symmetry.space_group_name_H-M   'P 1'
#
loop_
_entity.id
_entity.type
_entity.pdbx_description
1 polymer ?
#
loop_
_entity_poly.entity_id
_entity_poly.type
_entity_poly.pdbx_seq_one_letter_code
_entity_poly.pdbx_strand_id
1 'polypeptide(L)' 'MVINIDKRKKLAFADITKVRDSLKVDGFYLQLPPQSDVTMQHIRVNNTKL' A
#
# COMPACT_ATOMS: atom_id res chain seq x y z
N MET A 1 -2.55 -16.07 7.34
CA MET A 1 -3.93 -15.55 7.12
C MET A 1 -4.28 -15.76 5.66
N VAL A 2 -5.34 -16.52 5.37
CA VAL A 2 -5.81 -16.75 3.99
C VAL A 2 -7.04 -15.87 3.76
N ILE A 3 -7.03 -15.11 2.67
CA ILE A 3 -8.08 -14.13 2.37
C ILE A 3 -8.73 -14.52 1.05
N ASN A 4 -10.06 -14.67 1.06
CA ASN A 4 -10.81 -14.81 -0.18
C ASN A 4 -10.90 -13.45 -0.88
N ILE A 5 -10.25 -13.33 -2.04
CA ILE A 5 -10.18 -12.12 -2.85
C ILE A 5 -11.33 -11.99 -3.85
N ASP A 6 -12.10 -13.04 -4.13
CA ASP A 6 -13.24 -12.96 -5.06
C ASP A 6 -14.44 -12.26 -4.44
N LYS A 7 -14.72 -12.54 -3.17
CA LYS A 7 -15.88 -11.97 -2.47
C LYS A 7 -15.67 -10.53 -2.00
N ARG A 8 -14.45 -9.99 -2.11
CA ARG A 8 -14.13 -8.63 -1.66
C ARG A 8 -14.02 -7.67 -2.83
N LYS A 9 -14.52 -6.44 -2.63
CA LYS A 9 -14.37 -5.35 -3.60
C LYS A 9 -13.14 -4.47 -3.34
N LYS A 10 -12.60 -4.44 -2.12
CA LYS A 10 -11.43 -3.64 -1.73
C LYS A 10 -10.63 -4.36 -0.65
N LEU A 11 -9.31 -4.18 -0.67
CA LEU A 11 -8.42 -4.54 0.43
C LEU A 11 -8.00 -3.23 1.11
N ALA A 12 -7.92 -3.21 2.45
CA ALA A 12 -7.73 -1.97 3.22
C ALA A 12 -6.45 -1.23 2.83
N PHE A 13 -5.35 -1.96 2.65
CA PHE A 13 -4.03 -1.40 2.38
C PHE A 13 -3.50 -1.69 0.98
N ALA A 14 -4.24 -2.47 0.17
CA ALA A 14 -3.80 -2.89 -1.15
C ALA A 14 -4.90 -2.71 -2.19
N ASP A 15 -4.52 -2.43 -3.43
CA ASP A 15 -5.47 -2.37 -4.53
C ASP A 15 -5.77 -3.77 -5.06
N ILE A 16 -7.05 -4.15 -5.06
CA ILE A 16 -7.47 -5.50 -5.42
C ILE A 16 -7.29 -5.81 -6.91
N THR A 17 -7.36 -4.80 -7.78
CA THR A 17 -7.13 -4.98 -9.22
C THR A 17 -5.67 -5.32 -9.46
N LYS A 18 -4.75 -4.50 -8.92
CA LYS A 18 -3.30 -4.75 -9.00
C LYS A 18 -2.90 -6.09 -8.41
N VAL A 19 -3.50 -6.49 -7.29
CA VAL A 19 -3.26 -7.81 -6.68
C VAL A 19 -3.66 -8.92 -7.65
N ARG A 20 -4.87 -8.86 -8.24
CA ARG A 20 -5.34 -9.89 -9.19
C ARG A 20 -4.48 -9.96 -10.43
N ASP A 21 -4.06 -8.81 -10.96
CA ASP A 21 -3.24 -8.76 -12.16
C ASP A 21 -1.82 -9.30 -11.90
N SER A 22 -1.20 -8.89 -10.78
CA SER A 22 0.13 -9.39 -10.39
C SER A 22 0.10 -10.88 -10.06
N LEU A 23 -0.96 -11.39 -9.42
CA LEU A 23 -1.12 -12.83 -9.18
C LEU A 23 -1.27 -13.63 -10.48
N LYS A 24 -1.85 -13.05 -11.53
CA LYS A 24 -1.99 -13.70 -12.84
C LYS A 24 -0.69 -13.69 -13.64
N VAL A 25 0.08 -12.61 -13.57
CA VAL A 25 1.30 -12.41 -14.37
C VAL A 25 2.52 -12.98 -13.66
N ASP A 26 2.72 -12.61 -12.40
CA ASP A 26 3.94 -12.89 -11.63
C ASP A 26 3.75 -14.04 -10.62
N GLY A 27 2.51 -14.40 -10.30
CA GLY A 27 2.18 -15.43 -9.31
C GLY A 27 2.26 -14.96 -7.85
N PHE A 28 2.64 -13.70 -7.61
CA PHE A 28 2.67 -13.09 -6.28
C PHE A 28 2.40 -11.57 -6.34
N TYR A 29 2.04 -10.99 -5.20
CA TYR A 29 1.90 -9.53 -5.05
C TYR A 29 2.57 -9.10 -3.75
N LEU A 30 3.56 -8.21 -3.84
CA LEU A 30 4.23 -7.65 -2.67
C LEU A 30 3.70 -6.25 -2.39
N GLN A 31 3.07 -6.07 -1.22
CA GLN A 31 2.67 -4.75 -0.78
C GLN A 31 3.84 -4.06 -0.07
N LEU A 32 4.41 -3.04 -0.71
CA LEU A 32 5.38 -2.15 -0.09
C LEU A 32 4.64 -0.96 0.55
N PRO A 33 5.09 -0.48 1.73
CA PRO A 33 4.57 0.75 2.29
C PRO A 33 4.86 1.91 1.33
N PRO A 34 3.93 2.87 1.19
CA PRO A 34 4.22 4.08 0.42
C PRO A 34 5.41 4.80 1.04
N GLN A 35 6.23 5.42 0.18
CA GLN A 35 7.34 6.24 0.65
C GLN A 35 6.79 7.37 1.52
N SER A 36 7.54 7.73 2.56
CA SER A 36 7.17 8.86 3.42
C SER A 36 7.07 10.12 2.57
N ASP A 37 5.94 10.81 2.68
CA ASP A 37 5.70 12.04 1.93
C ASP A 37 6.77 13.08 2.25
N VAL A 38 7.41 13.64 1.22
CA VAL A 38 8.36 14.75 1.34
C VAL A 38 7.76 15.91 2.13
N THR A 39 6.45 16.13 2.00
CA THR A 39 5.69 17.17 2.71
C THR A 39 5.70 16.93 4.22
N MET A 40 5.54 15.68 4.66
CA MET A 40 5.62 15.30 6.08
C MET A 40 7.04 15.52 6.64
N GLN A 41 8.05 15.33 5.81
CA GLN A 41 9.44 15.63 6.14
C GLN A 41 9.67 17.14 6.33
N HIS A 42 9.15 17.98 5.43
CA HIS A 42 9.22 19.44 5.55
C HIS A 42 8.49 19.96 6.79
N ILE A 43 7.29 19.44 7.09
CA ILE A 43 6.53 19.80 8.29
C ILE A 43 7.31 19.43 9.56
N ARG A 44 7.92 18.23 9.59
CA ARG A 44 8.73 17.79 10.74
C ARG A 44 9.92 18.70 10.98
N VAL A 45 10.69 19.05 9.95
CA VAL A 45 11.86 19.94 10.06
C VAL A 45 11.46 21.33 10.56
N ASN A 46 10.34 21.88 10.07
CA ASN A 46 9.87 23.21 10.47
C ASN A 46 9.31 23.25 11.90
N ASN A 47 8.76 22.14 12.40
CA ASN A 47 8.16 22.06 13.73
C ASN A 47 9.12 21.56 14.82
N THR A 48 10.38 21.26 14.52
CA THR A 48 11.38 20.78 15.49
C THR A 48 11.87 21.81 16.52
N LYS A 49 11.23 22.99 16.62
CA LYS A 49 11.54 24.00 17.63
C LYS A 49 10.59 23.87 18.84
N LEU A 50 10.79 22.84 19.65
CA LEU A 50 10.36 22.76 21.05
C LEU A 50 11.48 22.11 21.86
#